data_AF-A0A0H2N3I9-F1
#
_entry.id   AF-A0A0H2N3I9-F1
#
_cell.length_a   1.000
_cell.length_b   1.000
_cell.length_c   1.000
_cell.angle_alpha   90.00
_cell.angle_beta   90.00
_cell.angle_gamma   90.00
#
_symmetry.space_group_name_H-M   'P 1'
#
loop_
_entity.id
_entity.type
_entity.pdbx_description
1 polymer ?
#
loop_
_entity_poly.entity_id
_entity_poly.type
_entity_poly.pdbx_seq_one_letter_code
_entity_poly.pdbx_strand_id
1 'polypeptide(L)'
;MTLRIWLALFVLALSTFNIVTTELAPIGLLTPMANALATSESYVGMTVSLYAWVGALSALVASVFLGGVGKKNLLIALSIVLVVSNGLAASAETFENLMLARVIGAVAHGAFWSIIGVSAASIVPSNYIGLATSIVFGGVSVASVFGVPISNYIGMHIGWRSAFMVMSGLSVLSLVGIASLVPQISEKSSVGIGAIKAVFKSSSLIKVYFATILTISAHFTAFTYIEPMLNSLTHISEEFVPVLLLVFGVAGIAGNVITALFIDKHLKTIAVLSVLFAASMLVLIGEFHVQWYQAHIGTALAIWGATASCIFVALQTWVLRLASEQAFPASALYVAFFNLAIGIGASLGAWLVASYNVSFLYIFAGVAMALSLVFITIVPMNSENVQRTQEA
;
A
#
# COMPACT_ATOMS: atom_id res chain seq x y z
N MET A 1 -29.86 2.36 -9.16
CA MET A 1 -29.38 1.87 -7.85
C MET A 1 -30.14 2.58 -6.73
N THR A 2 -30.42 1.92 -5.60
CA THR A 2 -31.14 2.54 -4.47
C THR A 2 -30.18 3.36 -3.59
N LEU A 3 -30.71 4.33 -2.82
CA LEU A 3 -29.91 5.13 -1.87
C LEU A 3 -29.14 4.25 -0.88
N ARG A 4 -29.77 3.18 -0.38
CA ARG A 4 -29.12 2.23 0.54
C ARG A 4 -27.86 1.61 -0.05
N ILE A 5 -27.87 1.25 -1.33
CA ILE A 5 -26.70 0.64 -1.99
C ILE A 5 -25.58 1.69 -2.16
N TRP A 6 -25.92 2.93 -2.53
CA TRP A 6 -24.93 4.02 -2.57
C TRP A 6 -24.26 4.25 -1.21
N LEU A 7 -25.04 4.30 -0.14
CA LEU A 7 -24.51 4.42 1.22
C LEU A 7 -23.66 3.21 1.61
N ALA A 8 -24.07 1.99 1.24
CA ALA A 8 -23.27 0.79 1.47
C ALA A 8 -21.91 0.86 0.75
N LEU A 9 -21.87 1.30 -0.51
CA LEU A 9 -20.61 1.50 -1.24
C LEU A 9 -19.73 2.56 -0.59
N PHE A 10 -20.30 3.66 -0.11
CA PHE A 10 -19.55 4.69 0.61
C PHE A 10 -18.98 4.17 1.93
N VAL A 11 -19.72 3.34 2.66
CA VAL A 11 -19.22 2.67 3.86
C VAL A 11 -18.07 1.71 3.54
N LEU A 12 -18.17 0.93 2.46
CA LEU A 12 -17.08 0.06 2.02
C LEU A 12 -15.85 0.87 1.59
N ALA A 13 -16.05 2.03 0.95
CA ALA A 13 -14.97 2.97 0.62
C ALA A 13 -14.34 3.62 1.87
N LEU A 14 -15.15 3.96 2.89
CA LEU A 14 -14.64 4.44 4.18
C LEU A 14 -13.81 3.36 4.87
N SER A 15 -14.24 2.09 4.76
CA SER A 15 -13.52 0.96 5.33
C SER A 15 -12.16 0.78 4.68
N THR A 16 -12.07 0.82 3.35
CA THR A 16 -10.79 0.75 2.62
C THR A 16 -9.91 1.94 2.93
N PHE A 17 -10.47 3.15 2.99
CA PHE A 17 -9.75 4.35 3.42
C PHE A 17 -9.12 4.16 4.80
N ASN A 18 -9.91 3.72 5.79
CA ASN A 18 -9.45 3.61 7.16
C ASN A 18 -8.40 2.52 7.34
N ILE A 19 -8.57 1.39 6.65
CA ILE A 19 -7.64 0.27 6.68
C ILE A 19 -6.27 0.67 6.11
N VAL A 20 -6.24 1.33 4.96
CA VAL A 20 -5.00 1.80 4.33
C VAL A 20 -4.36 2.92 5.15
N THR A 21 -5.17 3.83 5.69
CA THR A 21 -4.67 4.86 6.62
C THR A 21 -4.03 4.20 7.85
N THR A 22 -4.67 3.19 8.43
CA THR A 22 -4.14 2.42 9.57
C THR A 22 -2.84 1.73 9.23
N GLU A 23 -2.76 1.07 8.08
CA GLU A 23 -1.55 0.41 7.62
C GLU A 23 -0.36 1.38 7.56
N LEU A 24 -0.57 2.54 6.93
CA LEU A 24 0.48 3.50 6.61
C LEU A 24 0.74 4.53 7.73
N ALA A 25 -0.15 4.65 8.72
CA ALA A 25 -0.02 5.64 9.80
C ALA A 25 1.37 5.66 10.47
N PRO A 26 2.02 4.51 10.79
CA PRO A 26 3.37 4.52 11.38
C PRO A 26 4.41 5.26 10.53
N ILE A 27 4.27 5.28 9.20
CA ILE A 27 5.20 5.99 8.30
C ILE A 27 5.21 7.49 8.58
N GLY A 28 4.07 8.07 8.96
CA GLY A 28 3.95 9.47 9.33
C GLY A 28 4.13 9.71 10.83
N LEU A 29 4.44 8.69 11.62
CA LEU A 29 4.43 8.74 13.08
C LEU A 29 5.69 8.15 13.70
N LEU A 30 6.75 7.88 12.92
CA LEU A 30 7.94 7.18 13.39
C LEU A 30 8.62 7.91 14.54
N THR A 31 9.01 9.17 14.34
CA THR A 31 9.68 9.98 15.37
C THR A 31 8.80 10.12 16.63
N PRO A 32 7.51 10.52 16.57
CA PRO A 32 6.70 10.65 17.79
C PRO A 32 6.42 9.31 18.49
N MET A 33 6.30 8.20 17.76
CA MET A 33 6.16 6.86 18.36
C MET A 33 7.46 6.41 19.03
N ALA A 34 8.61 6.61 18.38
CA ALA A 34 9.92 6.24 18.91
C ALA A 34 10.20 6.98 20.22
N ASN A 35 10.00 8.29 20.24
CA ASN A 35 10.17 9.13 21.42
C ASN A 35 9.26 8.70 22.58
N ALA A 36 7.97 8.49 22.31
CA ALA A 36 6.98 8.17 23.34
C ALA A 36 7.09 6.74 23.89
N LEU A 37 7.72 5.82 23.15
CA LEU A 37 7.93 4.43 23.56
C LEU A 37 9.38 4.17 24.00
N ALA A 38 10.21 5.22 24.11
CA ALA A 38 11.62 5.15 24.47
C ALA A 38 12.39 4.11 23.62
N THR A 39 12.14 4.10 22.32
CA THR A 39 12.77 3.18 21.35
C THR A 39 13.30 3.97 20.15
N SER A 40 13.84 3.27 19.15
CA SER A 40 14.35 3.91 17.92
C SER A 40 13.33 3.89 16.79
N GLU A 41 13.46 4.82 15.85
CA GLU A 41 12.68 4.85 14.61
C GLU A 41 12.86 3.55 13.80
N SER A 42 14.07 2.98 13.81
CA SER A 42 14.34 1.65 13.24
C SER A 42 13.42 0.57 13.82
N TYR A 43 13.23 0.55 15.15
CA TYR A 43 12.35 -0.43 15.79
C TYR A 43 10.88 -0.17 15.47
N VAL A 44 10.44 1.10 15.51
CA VAL A 44 9.07 1.49 15.09
C VAL A 44 8.80 1.10 13.64
N GLY A 45 9.76 1.24 12.74
CA GLY A 45 9.63 0.86 11.33
C GLY A 45 9.38 -0.64 11.13
N MET A 46 9.82 -1.51 12.05
CA MET A 46 9.47 -2.94 12.02
C MET A 46 7.97 -3.20 12.18
N THR A 47 7.20 -2.25 12.72
CA THR A 47 5.73 -2.35 12.78
C THR A 47 5.09 -2.24 11.41
N VAL A 48 5.75 -1.59 10.44
CA VAL A 48 5.34 -1.59 9.03
C VAL A 48 5.69 -2.93 8.41
N SER A 49 6.90 -3.45 8.68
CA SER A 49 7.35 -4.73 8.14
C SER A 49 6.47 -5.90 8.53
N LEU A 50 6.24 -6.08 9.83
CA LEU A 50 5.49 -7.21 10.34
C LEU A 50 4.02 -7.11 9.92
N TYR A 51 3.45 -5.90 9.91
CA TYR A 51 2.08 -5.68 9.47
C TYR A 51 1.90 -6.07 7.99
N ALA A 52 2.84 -5.70 7.12
CA ALA A 52 2.79 -6.06 5.71
C ALA A 52 2.91 -7.58 5.48
N TRP A 53 3.86 -8.25 6.16
CA TRP A 53 4.02 -9.71 6.02
C TRP A 53 2.83 -10.50 6.55
N VAL A 54 2.31 -10.13 7.71
CA VAL A 54 1.12 -10.77 8.29
C VAL A 54 -0.11 -10.48 7.42
N GLY A 55 -0.25 -9.27 6.90
CA GLY A 55 -1.30 -8.90 5.96
C GLY A 55 -1.27 -9.71 4.67
N ALA A 56 -0.08 -9.87 4.06
CA ALA A 56 0.12 -10.69 2.87
C ALA A 56 -0.31 -12.15 3.09
N LEU A 57 0.18 -12.75 4.19
CA LEU A 57 -0.14 -14.13 4.53
C LEU A 57 -1.64 -14.28 4.81
N SER A 58 -2.22 -13.35 5.58
CA SER A 58 -3.65 -13.37 5.89
C SER A 58 -4.52 -13.26 4.64
N ALA A 59 -4.17 -12.39 3.69
CA ALA A 59 -4.90 -12.26 2.43
C ALA A 59 -4.90 -13.56 1.61
N LEU A 60 -3.76 -14.24 1.52
CA LEU A 60 -3.65 -15.53 0.83
C LEU A 60 -4.46 -16.62 1.54
N VAL A 61 -4.31 -16.74 2.85
CA VAL A 61 -5.04 -17.73 3.68
C VAL A 61 -6.55 -17.47 3.57
N ALA A 62 -7.00 -16.24 3.72
CA ALA A 62 -8.41 -15.88 3.62
C ALA A 62 -9.00 -16.18 2.24
N SER A 63 -8.27 -15.89 1.16
CA SER A 63 -8.71 -16.15 -0.22
C SER A 63 -8.99 -17.64 -0.49
N VAL A 64 -8.27 -18.53 0.20
CA VAL A 64 -8.41 -20.00 0.06
C VAL A 64 -9.46 -20.54 1.03
N PHE A 65 -9.36 -20.19 2.31
CA PHE A 65 -10.12 -20.86 3.38
C PHE A 65 -11.44 -20.16 3.73
N LEU A 66 -11.58 -18.85 3.47
CA LEU A 66 -12.78 -18.09 3.83
C LEU A 66 -13.77 -17.88 2.67
N GLY A 67 -13.50 -18.45 1.49
CA GLY A 67 -14.34 -18.29 0.30
C GLY A 67 -15.79 -18.78 0.48
N GLY A 68 -16.04 -19.70 1.42
CA GLY A 68 -17.37 -20.22 1.76
C GLY A 68 -18.12 -19.46 2.85
N VAL A 69 -17.47 -18.54 3.57
CA VAL A 69 -18.09 -17.77 4.67
C VAL A 69 -18.98 -16.66 4.10
N GLY A 70 -20.09 -16.34 4.78
CA GLY A 70 -20.98 -15.23 4.38
C GLY A 70 -20.27 -13.88 4.49
N LYS A 71 -20.25 -13.09 3.41
CA LYS A 71 -19.30 -11.97 3.26
C LYS A 71 -19.64 -10.83 4.19
N LYS A 72 -20.93 -10.53 4.38
CA LYS A 72 -21.36 -9.51 5.35
C LYS A 72 -20.90 -9.84 6.77
N ASN A 73 -21.16 -11.07 7.23
CA ASN A 73 -20.78 -11.46 8.59
C ASN A 73 -19.27 -11.48 8.78
N LEU A 74 -18.53 -11.88 7.75
CA LEU A 74 -17.08 -11.83 7.75
C LEU A 74 -16.57 -10.37 7.81
N LEU A 75 -17.11 -9.46 7.00
CA LEU A 75 -16.78 -8.03 7.04
C LEU A 75 -17.03 -7.44 8.44
N ILE A 76 -18.16 -7.75 9.07
CA ILE A 76 -18.47 -7.32 10.46
C ILE A 76 -17.41 -7.85 11.44
N ALA A 77 -17.11 -9.14 11.40
CA ALA A 77 -16.13 -9.75 12.29
C ALA A 77 -14.73 -9.11 12.12
N LEU A 78 -14.29 -8.90 10.88
CA LEU A 78 -13.03 -8.25 10.57
C LEU A 78 -13.02 -6.79 11.03
N SER A 79 -14.12 -6.04 10.84
CA SER A 79 -14.25 -4.67 11.33
C SER A 79 -14.18 -4.59 12.87
N ILE A 80 -14.75 -5.56 13.60
CA ILE A 80 -14.60 -5.65 15.07
C ILE A 80 -13.13 -5.81 15.44
N VAL A 81 -12.41 -6.72 14.78
CA VAL A 81 -10.98 -6.92 15.03
C VAL A 81 -10.18 -5.64 14.73
N LEU A 82 -10.53 -4.90 13.68
CA LEU A 82 -9.89 -3.61 13.36
C LEU A 82 -10.19 -2.52 14.41
N VAL A 83 -11.41 -2.46 14.95
CA VAL A 83 -11.74 -1.56 16.09
C VAL A 83 -10.84 -1.87 17.28
N VAL A 84 -10.79 -3.15 17.68
CA VAL A 84 -10.02 -3.62 18.82
C VAL A 84 -8.53 -3.37 18.61
N SER A 85 -7.99 -3.74 17.45
CA SER A 85 -6.60 -3.51 17.07
C SER A 85 -6.21 -2.04 17.19
N ASN A 86 -6.99 -1.14 16.60
CA ASN A 86 -6.70 0.30 16.65
C ASN A 86 -6.86 0.87 18.07
N GLY A 87 -7.82 0.36 18.85
CA GLY A 87 -7.97 0.71 20.26
C GLY A 87 -6.75 0.28 21.09
N LEU A 88 -6.29 -0.96 20.90
CA LEU A 88 -5.09 -1.49 21.56
C LEU A 88 -3.84 -0.68 21.18
N ALA A 89 -3.67 -0.35 19.90
CA ALA A 89 -2.56 0.48 19.42
C ALA A 89 -2.60 1.89 20.04
N ALA A 90 -3.79 2.49 20.14
CA ALA A 90 -3.98 3.78 20.81
C ALA A 90 -3.65 3.75 22.30
N SER A 91 -3.88 2.62 22.98
CA SER A 91 -3.56 2.43 24.39
C SER A 91 -2.17 1.87 24.66
N ALA A 92 -1.36 1.61 23.63
CA ALA A 92 -0.08 0.92 23.81
C ALA A 92 0.92 1.79 24.56
N GLU A 93 1.40 1.29 25.70
CA GLU A 93 2.44 1.92 26.52
C GLU A 93 3.85 1.40 26.22
N THR A 94 3.95 0.21 25.63
CA THR A 94 5.22 -0.40 25.20
C THR A 94 5.18 -0.75 23.72
N PHE A 95 6.37 -0.91 23.13
CA PHE A 95 6.50 -1.31 21.74
C PHE A 95 5.88 -2.68 21.45
N GLU A 96 6.02 -3.63 22.37
CA GLU A 96 5.50 -5.00 22.23
C GLU A 96 3.97 -4.99 22.17
N ASN A 97 3.32 -4.17 23.01
CA ASN A 97 1.86 -4.02 23.01
C ASN A 97 1.37 -3.39 21.69
N LEU A 98 2.09 -2.38 21.20
CA LEU A 98 1.82 -1.80 19.89
C LEU A 98 1.99 -2.84 18.77
N MET A 99 3.09 -3.58 18.77
CA MET A 99 3.37 -4.60 17.76
C MET A 99 2.30 -5.70 17.75
N LEU A 100 1.87 -6.16 18.92
CA LEU A 100 0.79 -7.15 19.04
C LEU A 100 -0.52 -6.61 18.47
N ALA A 101 -0.87 -5.37 18.81
CA ALA A 101 -2.05 -4.70 18.24
C ALA A 101 -1.96 -4.66 16.70
N ARG A 102 -0.80 -4.27 16.16
CA ARG A 102 -0.53 -4.24 14.72
C ARG A 102 -0.70 -5.60 14.08
N VAL A 103 -0.17 -6.67 14.67
CA VAL A 103 -0.32 -8.05 14.14
C VAL A 103 -1.79 -8.45 14.08
N ILE A 104 -2.56 -8.17 15.14
CA ILE A 104 -4.01 -8.46 15.17
C ILE A 104 -4.73 -7.72 14.03
N GLY A 105 -4.44 -6.42 13.86
CA GLY A 105 -4.98 -5.62 12.77
C GLY A 105 -4.59 -6.14 11.39
N ALA A 106 -3.32 -6.52 11.21
CA ALA A 106 -2.79 -7.05 9.95
C ALA A 106 -3.51 -8.33 9.51
N VAL A 107 -3.82 -9.22 10.45
CA VAL A 107 -4.62 -10.42 10.16
C VAL A 107 -6.00 -10.02 9.64
N ALA A 108 -6.71 -9.12 10.32
CA ALA A 108 -8.03 -8.70 9.87
C ALA A 108 -7.98 -7.98 8.52
N HIS A 109 -6.98 -7.13 8.34
CA HIS A 109 -6.72 -6.36 7.14
C HIS A 109 -6.51 -7.25 5.91
N GLY A 110 -5.60 -8.23 5.98
CA GLY A 110 -5.35 -9.13 4.86
C GLY A 110 -6.61 -9.91 4.46
N ALA A 111 -7.35 -10.42 5.44
CA ALA A 111 -8.61 -11.11 5.18
C ALA A 111 -9.68 -10.17 4.57
N PHE A 112 -9.72 -8.91 5.00
CA PHE A 112 -10.65 -7.91 4.46
C PHE A 112 -10.39 -7.66 2.97
N TRP A 113 -9.13 -7.55 2.55
CA TRP A 113 -8.75 -7.39 1.14
C TRP A 113 -9.25 -8.53 0.26
N SER A 114 -9.21 -9.76 0.75
CA SER A 114 -9.61 -10.94 -0.03
C SER A 114 -11.10 -10.94 -0.43
N ILE A 115 -11.94 -10.19 0.28
CA ILE A 115 -13.40 -10.21 0.09
C ILE A 115 -14.00 -8.86 -0.31
N ILE A 116 -13.32 -7.73 -0.10
CA ILE A 116 -13.92 -6.40 -0.25
C ILE A 116 -14.35 -6.10 -1.69
N GLY A 117 -13.50 -6.44 -2.67
CA GLY A 117 -13.80 -6.21 -4.09
C GLY A 117 -14.98 -7.04 -4.57
N VAL A 118 -15.03 -8.31 -4.16
CA VAL A 118 -16.16 -9.21 -4.44
C VAL A 118 -17.42 -8.64 -3.80
N SER A 119 -17.35 -8.25 -2.52
CA SER A 119 -18.49 -7.71 -1.78
C SER A 119 -19.08 -6.46 -2.44
N ALA A 120 -18.23 -5.59 -2.99
CA ALA A 120 -18.68 -4.41 -3.74
C ALA A 120 -19.41 -4.79 -5.04
N ALA A 121 -18.89 -5.78 -5.78
CA ALA A 121 -19.49 -6.26 -7.02
C ALA A 121 -20.83 -6.98 -6.78
N SER A 122 -20.95 -7.76 -5.70
CA SER A 122 -22.13 -8.58 -5.40
C SER A 122 -23.37 -7.78 -4.94
N ILE A 123 -23.21 -6.51 -4.56
CA ILE A 123 -24.33 -5.68 -4.05
C ILE A 123 -24.92 -4.73 -5.11
N VAL A 124 -24.44 -4.81 -6.35
CA VAL A 124 -24.89 -3.98 -7.47
C VAL A 124 -25.29 -4.83 -8.67
N PRO A 125 -26.17 -4.33 -9.57
CA PRO A 125 -26.41 -4.97 -10.85
C PRO A 125 -25.14 -5.00 -11.71
N SER A 126 -25.03 -5.97 -12.62
CA SER A 126 -23.82 -6.25 -13.41
C SER A 126 -23.29 -5.05 -14.20
N ASN A 127 -24.17 -4.17 -14.69
CA ASN A 127 -23.81 -2.96 -15.42
C ASN A 127 -23.16 -1.86 -14.53
N TYR A 128 -23.16 -2.02 -13.21
CA TYR A 128 -22.57 -1.08 -12.25
C TYR A 128 -21.35 -1.64 -11.49
N ILE A 129 -20.88 -2.86 -11.80
CA ILE A 129 -19.74 -3.48 -11.10
C ILE A 129 -18.51 -2.57 -11.12
N GLY A 130 -18.14 -2.03 -12.29
CA GLY A 130 -16.98 -1.13 -12.41
C GLY A 130 -17.11 0.16 -11.60
N LEU A 131 -18.32 0.72 -11.51
CA LEU A 131 -18.59 1.90 -10.67
C LEU A 131 -18.47 1.55 -9.18
N ALA A 132 -19.05 0.42 -8.76
CA ALA A 132 -19.01 -0.03 -7.38
C ALA A 132 -17.57 -0.30 -6.90
N THR A 133 -16.77 -1.01 -7.70
CA THR A 133 -15.36 -1.23 -7.38
C THR A 133 -14.58 0.08 -7.41
N SER A 134 -14.80 0.96 -8.38
CA SER A 134 -14.15 2.28 -8.45
C SER A 134 -14.40 3.12 -7.20
N ILE A 135 -15.63 3.16 -6.67
CA ILE A 135 -15.96 3.89 -5.44
C ILE A 135 -15.22 3.28 -4.23
N VAL A 136 -15.29 1.96 -4.08
CA VAL A 136 -14.70 1.26 -2.92
C VAL A 136 -13.18 1.35 -2.92
N PHE A 137 -12.53 1.13 -4.07
CA PHE A 137 -11.08 1.31 -4.19
C PHE A 137 -10.68 2.79 -4.25
N GLY A 138 -11.59 3.71 -4.55
CA GLY A 138 -11.36 5.15 -4.43
C GLY A 138 -10.98 5.57 -3.00
N GLY A 139 -11.51 4.88 -1.98
CA GLY A 139 -11.09 5.06 -0.59
C GLY A 139 -9.59 4.82 -0.37
N VAL A 140 -9.00 3.85 -1.09
CA VAL A 140 -7.56 3.56 -1.08
C VAL A 140 -6.77 4.73 -1.63
N SER A 141 -7.23 5.30 -2.76
CA SER A 141 -6.58 6.46 -3.38
C SER A 141 -6.60 7.68 -2.47
N VAL A 142 -7.73 7.92 -1.79
CA VAL A 142 -7.82 9.00 -0.79
C VAL A 142 -6.87 8.73 0.38
N ALA A 143 -6.81 7.50 0.89
CA ALA A 143 -5.93 7.14 2.00
C ALA A 143 -4.44 7.24 1.64
N SER A 144 -4.04 6.85 0.42
CA SER A 144 -2.65 6.99 -0.01
C SER A 144 -2.17 8.44 -0.07
N VAL A 145 -3.08 9.40 -0.24
CA VAL A 145 -2.76 10.83 -0.30
C VAL A 145 -2.86 11.49 1.05
N PHE A 146 -3.95 11.23 1.78
CA PHE A 146 -4.25 11.95 3.01
C PHE A 146 -3.88 11.18 4.27
N GLY A 147 -3.80 9.86 4.22
CA GLY A 147 -3.65 9.01 5.42
C GLY A 147 -2.36 9.31 6.19
N VAL A 148 -1.21 9.31 5.50
CA VAL A 148 0.09 9.60 6.13
C VAL A 148 0.18 11.06 6.61
N PRO A 149 -0.14 12.09 5.80
CA PRO A 149 -0.15 13.48 6.26
C PRO A 149 -1.08 13.76 7.44
N ILE A 150 -2.31 13.25 7.42
CA ILE A 150 -3.28 13.45 8.51
C ILE A 150 -2.79 12.76 9.77
N SER A 151 -2.26 11.53 9.65
CA SER A 151 -1.69 10.81 10.79
C SER A 151 -0.53 11.60 11.41
N ASN A 152 0.39 12.11 10.58
CA ASN A 152 1.51 12.93 11.01
C ASN A 152 1.04 14.21 11.70
N TYR A 153 0.12 14.97 11.09
CA TYR A 153 -0.46 16.19 11.66
C TYR A 153 -1.10 15.95 13.04
N ILE A 154 -1.94 14.92 13.16
CA ILE A 154 -2.55 14.52 14.44
C ILE A 154 -1.46 14.11 15.45
N GLY A 155 -0.47 13.35 14.98
CA GLY A 155 0.65 12.87 15.78
C GLY A 155 1.47 13.97 16.41
N MET A 156 1.74 15.03 15.64
CA MET A 156 2.50 16.19 16.11
C MET A 156 1.72 17.07 17.09
N HIS A 157 0.44 17.35 16.83
CA HIS A 157 -0.31 18.34 17.62
C HIS A 157 -1.03 17.75 18.83
N ILE A 158 -1.44 16.48 18.77
CA ILE A 158 -2.27 15.84 19.79
C ILE A 158 -1.57 14.60 20.37
N GLY A 159 -0.73 13.95 19.56
CA GLY A 159 0.04 12.75 19.92
C GLY A 159 -0.35 11.55 19.07
N TRP A 160 0.62 10.70 18.73
CA TRP A 160 0.44 9.56 17.81
C TRP A 160 -0.67 8.58 18.22
N ARG A 161 -0.92 8.42 19.53
CA ARG A 161 -2.00 7.58 20.06
C ARG A 161 -3.38 8.06 19.60
N SER A 162 -3.56 9.38 19.45
CA SER A 162 -4.82 9.96 18.99
C SER A 162 -5.12 9.67 17.52
N ALA A 163 -4.09 9.51 16.68
CA ALA A 163 -4.28 9.03 15.30
C ALA A 163 -4.89 7.62 15.30
N PHE A 164 -4.39 6.70 16.13
CA PHE A 164 -4.99 5.36 16.28
C PHE A 164 -6.39 5.39 16.91
N MET A 165 -6.68 6.33 17.82
CA MET A 165 -8.05 6.53 18.32
C MET A 165 -9.01 6.96 17.20
N VAL A 166 -8.61 7.91 16.35
CA VAL A 166 -9.41 8.32 15.18
C VAL A 166 -9.66 7.12 14.26
N MET A 167 -8.64 6.33 13.97
CA MET A 167 -8.77 5.13 13.12
C MET A 167 -9.64 4.04 13.78
N SER A 168 -9.63 3.92 15.11
CA SER A 168 -10.56 3.06 15.83
C SER A 168 -12.01 3.57 15.69
N GLY A 169 -12.23 4.87 15.84
CA GLY A 169 -13.54 5.50 15.62
C GLY A 169 -14.06 5.30 14.19
N LEU A 170 -13.21 5.47 13.18
CA LEU A 170 -13.55 5.19 11.78
C LEU A 170 -13.85 3.69 11.55
N SER A 171 -13.17 2.78 12.26
CA SER A 171 -13.50 1.35 12.25
C SER A 171 -14.88 1.09 12.86
N VAL A 172 -15.28 1.81 13.92
CA VAL A 172 -16.63 1.70 14.51
C VAL A 172 -17.68 2.20 13.52
N LEU A 173 -17.45 3.35 12.87
CA LEU A 173 -18.36 3.87 11.85
C LEU A 173 -18.51 2.89 10.68
N SER A 174 -17.40 2.30 10.23
CA SER A 174 -17.40 1.24 9.20
C SER A 174 -18.18 0.02 9.66
N LEU A 175 -17.95 -0.46 10.89
CA LEU A 175 -18.66 -1.61 11.47
C LEU A 175 -20.18 -1.38 11.51
N VAL A 176 -20.62 -0.25 12.05
CA VAL A 176 -22.04 0.10 12.16
C VAL A 176 -22.66 0.26 10.77
N GLY A 177 -21.94 0.90 9.83
CA GLY A 177 -22.37 1.04 8.45
C GLY A 177 -22.51 -0.31 7.74
N ILE A 178 -21.55 -1.22 7.90
CA ILE A 178 -21.60 -2.55 7.28
C ILE A 178 -22.76 -3.35 7.87
N ALA A 179 -22.93 -3.33 9.19
CA ALA A 179 -24.01 -4.05 9.86
C ALA A 179 -25.40 -3.58 9.42
N SER A 180 -25.60 -2.27 9.27
CA SER A 180 -26.90 -1.66 8.95
C SER A 180 -27.21 -1.59 7.44
N LEU A 181 -26.26 -1.16 6.63
CA LEU A 181 -26.50 -0.77 5.23
C LEU A 181 -26.17 -1.88 4.23
N VAL A 182 -25.07 -2.61 4.43
CA VAL A 182 -24.64 -3.67 3.50
C VAL A 182 -25.64 -4.84 3.56
N PRO A 183 -26.20 -5.29 2.41
CA PRO A 183 -27.11 -6.44 2.38
C PRO A 183 -26.37 -7.77 2.62
N GLN A 184 -27.12 -8.86 2.82
CA GLN A 184 -26.52 -10.19 2.87
C GLN A 184 -25.96 -10.58 1.50
N ILE A 185 -24.78 -11.18 1.49
CA ILE A 185 -24.05 -11.55 0.28
C ILE A 185 -23.78 -13.06 0.32
N SER A 186 -24.44 -13.81 -0.56
CA SER A 186 -24.40 -15.27 -0.63
C SER A 186 -23.38 -15.82 -1.65
N GLU A 187 -22.77 -14.96 -2.48
CA GLU A 187 -21.79 -15.39 -3.47
C GLU A 187 -20.57 -16.03 -2.81
N LYS A 188 -20.03 -17.08 -3.42
CA LYS A 188 -18.79 -17.74 -3.00
C LYS A 188 -17.64 -17.21 -3.85
N SER A 189 -16.49 -16.98 -3.22
CA SER A 189 -15.34 -16.34 -3.88
C SER A 189 -14.02 -16.97 -3.43
N SER A 190 -13.91 -18.29 -3.54
CA SER A 190 -12.67 -19.00 -3.22
C SER A 190 -11.70 -18.96 -4.40
N VAL A 191 -10.46 -18.52 -4.17
CA VAL A 191 -9.35 -18.82 -5.07
C VAL A 191 -8.90 -20.24 -4.78
N GLY A 192 -9.06 -21.16 -5.74
CA GLY A 192 -8.54 -22.52 -5.58
C GLY A 192 -7.01 -22.54 -5.58
N ILE A 193 -6.40 -23.35 -4.72
CA ILE A 193 -4.92 -23.52 -4.66
C ILE A 193 -4.34 -23.91 -6.02
N GLY A 194 -5.09 -24.69 -6.82
CA GLY A 194 -4.69 -25.06 -8.18
C GLY A 194 -4.53 -23.86 -9.11
N ALA A 195 -5.36 -22.82 -8.96
CA ALA A 195 -5.27 -21.61 -9.76
C ALA A 195 -4.02 -20.78 -9.41
N ILE A 196 -3.65 -20.71 -8.12
CA ILE A 196 -2.39 -20.08 -7.69
C ILE A 196 -1.19 -20.84 -8.25
N LYS A 197 -1.19 -22.18 -8.21
CA LYS A 197 -0.10 -23.00 -8.78
C LYS A 197 0.05 -22.81 -10.29
N ALA A 198 -1.05 -22.55 -11.01
CA ALA A 198 -1.02 -22.30 -12.45
C ALA A 198 -0.28 -21.00 -12.79
N VAL A 199 -0.43 -19.95 -11.97
CA VAL A 199 0.25 -18.65 -12.16
C VAL A 199 1.78 -18.82 -12.13
N PHE A 200 2.30 -19.65 -11.23
CA PHE A 200 3.74 -19.92 -11.12
C PHE A 200 4.33 -20.67 -12.33
N LYS A 201 3.52 -21.18 -13.26
CA LYS A 201 4.03 -21.77 -14.51
C LYS A 201 4.45 -20.72 -15.53
N SER A 202 4.00 -19.47 -15.39
CA SER A 202 4.34 -18.39 -16.31
C SER A 202 5.66 -17.72 -15.93
N SER A 203 6.71 -17.98 -16.73
CA SER A 203 8.01 -17.31 -16.57
C SER A 203 7.90 -15.78 -16.66
N SER A 204 6.98 -15.27 -17.49
CA SER A 204 6.75 -13.82 -17.63
C SER A 204 6.14 -13.21 -16.35
N LEU A 205 5.19 -13.89 -15.70
CA LEU A 205 4.63 -13.41 -14.43
C LEU A 205 5.68 -13.43 -13.32
N ILE A 206 6.52 -14.47 -13.26
CA ILE A 206 7.63 -14.55 -12.30
C ILE A 206 8.57 -13.35 -12.45
N LYS A 207 8.94 -12.96 -13.67
CA LYS A 207 9.78 -11.77 -13.91
C LYS A 207 9.15 -10.49 -13.38
N VAL A 208 7.84 -10.32 -13.57
CA VAL A 208 7.10 -9.16 -13.04
C VAL A 208 7.06 -9.20 -11.51
N TYR A 209 6.91 -10.37 -10.89
CA TYR A 209 6.97 -10.50 -9.43
C TYR A 209 8.35 -10.16 -8.85
N PHE A 210 9.45 -10.57 -9.51
CA PHE A 210 10.79 -10.14 -9.11
C PHE A 210 11.03 -8.64 -9.29
N ALA A 211 10.58 -8.07 -10.41
CA ALA A 211 10.60 -6.62 -10.62
C ALA A 211 9.83 -5.91 -9.49
N THR A 212 8.63 -6.42 -9.15
CA THR A 212 7.80 -5.89 -8.06
C THR A 212 8.53 -5.97 -6.73
N ILE A 213 9.09 -7.14 -6.36
CA ILE A 213 9.81 -7.29 -5.10
C ILE A 213 10.95 -6.26 -5.00
N LEU A 214 11.76 -6.12 -6.04
CA LEU A 214 12.91 -5.22 -5.99
C LEU A 214 12.50 -3.74 -6.00
N THR A 215 11.62 -3.32 -6.92
CA THR A 215 11.20 -1.91 -7.02
C THR A 215 10.40 -1.46 -5.79
N ILE A 216 9.48 -2.28 -5.30
CA ILE A 216 8.64 -1.95 -4.15
C ILE A 216 9.45 -2.01 -2.85
N SER A 217 10.35 -2.97 -2.68
CA SER A 217 11.25 -2.98 -1.52
C SER A 217 12.14 -1.74 -1.50
N ALA A 218 12.70 -1.34 -2.64
CA ALA A 218 13.50 -0.13 -2.74
C ALA A 218 12.67 1.12 -2.39
N HIS A 219 11.44 1.21 -2.91
CA HIS A 219 10.52 2.29 -2.58
C HIS A 219 10.25 2.36 -1.07
N PHE A 220 9.85 1.25 -0.44
CA PHE A 220 9.51 1.21 0.98
C PHE A 220 10.73 1.24 1.90
N THR A 221 11.95 0.98 1.39
CA THR A 221 13.19 1.28 2.12
C THR A 221 13.29 2.76 2.42
N ALA A 222 13.02 3.63 1.44
CA ALA A 222 13.01 5.08 1.61
C ALA A 222 11.71 5.60 2.22
N PHE A 223 10.56 5.23 1.62
CA PHE A 223 9.26 5.79 1.99
C PHE A 223 8.86 5.47 3.42
N THR A 224 9.25 4.32 3.97
CA THR A 224 8.97 4.03 5.39
C THR A 224 9.63 5.06 6.30
N TYR A 225 10.81 5.58 5.97
CA TYR A 225 11.58 6.53 6.80
C TYR A 225 11.51 7.96 6.25
N ILE A 226 10.44 8.29 5.52
CA ILE A 226 10.24 9.62 4.96
C ILE A 226 10.05 10.68 6.04
N GLU A 227 9.32 10.37 7.11
CA GLU A 227 9.08 11.32 8.19
C GLU A 227 10.36 11.64 8.98
N PRO A 228 11.18 10.65 9.40
CA PRO A 228 12.51 10.93 9.96
C PRO A 228 13.42 11.74 9.02
N MET A 229 13.40 11.45 7.71
CA MET A 229 14.16 12.24 6.74
C MET A 229 13.71 13.68 6.69
N LEU A 230 12.41 13.94 6.68
CA LEU A 230 11.87 15.29 6.66
C LEU A 230 12.17 16.06 7.95
N ASN A 231 12.12 15.39 9.11
CA ASN A 231 12.51 15.98 10.39
C ASN A 231 14.02 16.27 10.51
N SER A 232 14.86 15.60 9.72
CA SER A 232 16.31 15.87 9.69
C SER A 232 16.69 17.17 8.97
N LEU A 233 15.74 17.82 8.31
CA LEU A 233 15.96 19.04 7.52
C LEU A 233 16.00 20.27 8.41
N THR A 234 17.19 20.80 8.66
CA THR A 234 17.41 21.97 9.53
C THR A 234 16.76 23.28 9.03
N HIS A 235 16.45 23.38 7.73
CA HIS A 235 15.88 24.56 7.10
C HIS A 235 14.35 24.50 6.93
N ILE A 236 13.70 23.46 7.45
CA ILE A 236 12.26 23.23 7.32
C ILE A 236 11.66 23.05 8.71
N SER A 237 10.62 23.82 9.03
CA SER A 237 9.85 23.63 10.27
C SER A 237 9.16 22.27 10.26
N GLU A 238 9.15 21.59 11.40
CA GLU A 238 8.40 20.33 11.60
C GLU A 238 6.93 20.50 11.17
N GLU A 239 6.32 21.67 11.39
CA GLU A 239 4.93 21.96 11.01
C GLU A 239 4.66 21.85 9.49
N PHE A 240 5.72 21.87 8.68
CA PHE A 240 5.63 21.76 7.22
C PHE A 240 5.74 20.31 6.73
N VAL A 241 6.10 19.36 7.59
CA VAL A 241 6.23 17.92 7.25
C VAL A 241 4.92 17.33 6.71
N PRO A 242 3.73 17.55 7.34
CA PRO A 242 2.46 17.09 6.77
C PRO A 242 2.20 17.63 5.37
N VAL A 243 2.60 18.88 5.09
CA VAL A 243 2.41 19.52 3.78
C VAL A 243 3.28 18.84 2.72
N LEU A 244 4.53 18.54 3.03
CA LEU A 244 5.44 17.83 2.12
C LEU A 244 4.97 16.40 1.83
N LEU A 245 4.46 15.69 2.85
CA LEU A 245 3.82 14.38 2.68
C LEU A 245 2.56 14.48 1.80
N LEU A 246 1.78 15.55 1.94
CA LEU A 246 0.61 15.80 1.10
C LEU A 246 1.01 16.09 -0.35
N VAL A 247 2.09 16.86 -0.58
CA VAL A 247 2.65 17.11 -1.93
C VAL A 247 3.02 15.79 -2.60
N PHE A 248 3.71 14.89 -1.89
CA PHE A 248 4.03 13.54 -2.38
C PHE A 248 2.76 12.78 -2.79
N GLY A 249 1.74 12.76 -1.91
CA GLY A 249 0.48 12.06 -2.17
C GLY A 249 -0.29 12.63 -3.37
N VAL A 250 -0.49 13.95 -3.41
CA VAL A 250 -1.21 14.64 -4.50
C VAL A 250 -0.50 14.44 -5.85
N ALA A 251 0.84 14.49 -5.86
CA ALA A 251 1.59 14.20 -7.06
C ALA A 251 1.42 12.75 -7.52
N GLY A 252 1.27 11.80 -6.59
CA GLY A 252 0.88 10.42 -6.89
C GLY A 252 -0.44 10.30 -7.66
N ILE A 253 -1.47 11.06 -7.27
CA ILE A 253 -2.74 11.12 -8.05
C ILE A 253 -2.48 11.62 -9.47
N ALA A 254 -1.68 12.68 -9.64
CA ALA A 254 -1.33 13.18 -10.96
C ALA A 254 -0.60 12.10 -11.79
N GLY A 255 0.33 11.35 -11.17
CA GLY A 255 1.01 10.21 -11.79
C GLY A 255 0.04 9.10 -12.25
N ASN A 256 -0.97 8.77 -11.43
CA ASN A 256 -2.01 7.82 -11.82
C ASN A 256 -2.82 8.29 -13.04
N VAL A 257 -3.21 9.57 -13.08
CA VAL A 257 -3.94 10.13 -14.22
C VAL A 257 -3.09 10.09 -15.48
N ILE A 258 -1.83 10.53 -15.41
CA ILE A 258 -0.89 10.45 -16.53
C ILE A 258 -0.76 9.00 -17.01
N THR A 259 -0.60 8.06 -16.08
CA THR A 259 -0.48 6.65 -16.42
C THR A 259 -1.74 6.14 -17.12
N ALA A 260 -2.93 6.43 -16.60
CA ALA A 260 -4.19 6.01 -17.21
C ALA A 260 -4.36 6.47 -18.66
N LEU A 261 -3.80 7.64 -19.02
CA LEU A 261 -3.89 8.18 -20.38
C LEU A 261 -2.95 7.48 -21.39
N PHE A 262 -1.83 6.91 -20.94
CA PHE A 262 -0.76 6.43 -21.82
C PHE A 262 -0.39 4.95 -21.65
N ILE A 263 -0.83 4.29 -20.58
CA ILE A 263 -0.44 2.91 -20.21
C ILE A 263 -0.75 1.90 -21.31
N ASP A 264 -1.84 2.09 -22.08
CA ASP A 264 -2.22 1.14 -23.12
C ASP A 264 -1.20 1.02 -24.25
N LYS A 265 -0.59 2.14 -24.63
CA LYS A 265 0.36 2.21 -25.74
C LYS A 265 1.82 2.16 -25.30
N HIS A 266 2.12 2.62 -24.08
CA HIS A 266 3.49 2.92 -23.65
C HIS A 266 3.85 2.28 -22.30
N LEU A 267 3.19 1.20 -21.89
CA LEU A 267 3.36 0.54 -20.59
C LEU A 267 4.83 0.38 -20.17
N LYS A 268 5.66 -0.25 -21.00
CA LYS A 268 7.07 -0.50 -20.68
C LYS A 268 7.88 0.79 -20.56
N THR A 269 7.63 1.76 -21.45
CA THR A 269 8.28 3.07 -21.42
C THR A 269 7.93 3.82 -20.13
N ILE A 270 6.65 3.82 -19.74
CA ILE A 270 6.19 4.44 -18.49
C ILE A 270 6.86 3.78 -17.29
N ALA A 271 6.91 2.45 -17.24
CA ALA A 271 7.57 1.73 -16.15
C ALA A 271 9.06 2.08 -16.03
N VAL A 272 9.80 2.04 -17.14
CA VAL A 272 11.24 2.35 -17.17
C VAL A 272 11.52 3.81 -16.77
N LEU A 273 10.82 4.77 -17.38
CA LEU A 273 11.01 6.19 -17.06
C LEU A 273 10.66 6.49 -15.60
N SER A 274 9.57 5.90 -15.10
CA SER A 274 9.15 6.12 -13.72
C SER A 274 10.18 5.57 -12.73
N VAL A 275 10.74 4.39 -12.98
CA VAL A 275 11.83 3.83 -12.16
C VAL A 275 13.08 4.70 -12.23
N LEU A 276 13.47 5.18 -13.41
CA LEU A 276 14.63 6.06 -13.56
C LEU A 276 14.45 7.36 -12.78
N PHE A 277 13.34 8.06 -12.97
CA PHE A 277 13.08 9.32 -12.26
C PHE A 277 12.96 9.11 -10.74
N ALA A 278 12.25 8.09 -10.28
CA ALA A 278 12.12 7.78 -8.86
C ALA A 278 13.49 7.44 -8.24
N ALA A 279 14.29 6.58 -8.89
CA ALA A 279 15.63 6.24 -8.44
C ALA A 279 16.55 7.46 -8.39
N SER A 280 16.53 8.32 -9.42
CA SER A 280 17.29 9.57 -9.44
C SER A 280 16.89 10.50 -8.32
N MET A 281 15.58 10.69 -8.05
CA MET A 281 15.13 11.54 -6.94
C MET A 281 15.60 10.98 -5.58
N LEU A 282 15.56 9.66 -5.38
CA LEU A 282 16.04 9.05 -4.15
C LEU A 282 17.54 9.27 -3.93
N VAL A 283 18.37 9.10 -4.96
CA VAL A 283 19.81 9.38 -4.87
C VAL A 283 20.04 10.87 -4.60
N LEU A 284 19.36 11.77 -5.31
CA LEU A 284 19.52 13.22 -5.11
C LEU A 284 19.08 13.66 -3.71
N ILE A 285 17.99 13.11 -3.16
CA ILE A 285 17.59 13.35 -1.77
C ILE A 285 18.71 12.89 -0.84
N GLY A 286 19.18 11.65 -0.98
CA GLY A 286 20.22 11.13 -0.09
C GLY A 286 21.50 11.97 -0.10
N GLU A 287 21.95 12.43 -1.26
CA GLU A 287 23.15 13.28 -1.39
C GLU A 287 22.96 14.72 -0.92
N PHE A 288 21.81 15.34 -1.22
CA PHE A 288 21.66 16.79 -1.16
C PHE A 288 20.59 17.33 -0.21
N HIS A 289 19.81 16.48 0.48
CA HIS A 289 18.68 16.96 1.28
C HIS A 289 19.07 17.97 2.36
N VAL A 290 20.26 17.84 2.96
CA VAL A 290 20.74 18.75 4.01
C VAL A 290 20.92 20.18 3.49
N GLN A 291 21.25 20.37 2.21
CA GLN A 291 21.40 21.70 1.60
C GLN A 291 20.10 22.21 0.96
N TRP A 292 19.04 21.41 0.96
CA TRP A 292 17.79 21.73 0.27
C TRP A 292 16.83 22.55 1.13
N TYR A 293 16.28 23.58 0.49
CA TYR A 293 15.14 24.34 1.01
C TYR A 293 13.82 23.72 0.55
N GLN A 294 12.70 24.22 1.09
CA GLN A 294 11.33 23.75 0.85
C GLN A 294 11.01 23.47 -0.64
N ALA A 295 11.39 24.35 -1.56
CA ALA A 295 11.10 24.18 -2.98
C ALA A 295 11.80 22.97 -3.61
N HIS A 296 13.04 22.69 -3.21
CA HIS A 296 13.85 21.60 -3.75
C HIS A 296 13.29 20.25 -3.29
N ILE A 297 13.09 20.09 -1.97
CA ILE A 297 12.54 18.85 -1.43
C ILE A 297 11.10 18.62 -1.88
N GLY A 298 10.26 19.67 -1.93
CA GLY A 298 8.88 19.57 -2.41
C GLY A 298 8.82 19.11 -3.88
N THR A 299 9.72 19.62 -4.73
CA THR A 299 9.82 19.19 -6.13
C THR A 299 10.28 17.73 -6.24
N ALA A 300 11.30 17.34 -5.48
CA ALA A 300 11.79 15.97 -5.47
C ALA A 300 10.72 14.98 -5.00
N LEU A 301 9.98 15.32 -3.93
CA LEU A 301 8.86 14.53 -3.43
C LEU A 301 7.69 14.47 -4.42
N ALA A 302 7.40 15.56 -5.13
CA ALA A 302 6.37 15.55 -6.17
C ALA A 302 6.74 14.61 -7.32
N ILE A 303 7.97 14.69 -7.83
CA ILE A 303 8.46 13.80 -8.90
C ILE A 303 8.47 12.35 -8.40
N TRP A 304 8.98 12.10 -7.19
CA TRP A 304 9.03 10.77 -6.61
C TRP A 304 7.62 10.19 -6.37
N GLY A 305 6.69 10.96 -5.83
CA GLY A 305 5.31 10.53 -5.60
C GLY A 305 4.58 10.20 -6.89
N ALA A 306 4.68 11.08 -7.90
CA ALA A 306 4.07 10.84 -9.21
C ALA A 306 4.63 9.56 -9.86
N THR A 307 5.94 9.40 -9.87
CA THR A 307 6.61 8.26 -10.52
C THR A 307 6.41 6.96 -9.74
N ALA A 308 6.39 6.98 -8.41
CA ALA A 308 6.02 5.84 -7.58
C ALA A 308 4.62 5.31 -7.94
N SER A 309 3.66 6.22 -8.11
CA SER A 309 2.30 5.84 -8.50
C SER A 309 2.23 5.22 -9.90
N CYS A 310 2.97 5.79 -10.87
CA CYS A 310 3.12 5.20 -12.20
C CYS A 310 3.69 3.77 -12.15
N ILE A 311 4.71 3.52 -11.30
CA ILE A 311 5.29 2.19 -11.09
C ILE A 311 4.23 1.21 -10.60
N PHE A 312 3.46 1.57 -9.58
CA PHE A 312 2.46 0.68 -8.97
C PHE A 312 1.39 0.26 -9.99
N VAL A 313 0.90 1.22 -10.78
CA VAL A 313 -0.09 0.96 -11.83
C VAL A 313 0.51 0.13 -12.97
N ALA A 314 1.74 0.41 -13.40
CA ALA A 314 2.38 -0.30 -14.50
C ALA A 314 2.64 -1.78 -14.17
N LEU A 315 3.16 -2.06 -12.97
CA LEU A 315 3.43 -3.44 -12.51
C LEU A 315 2.13 -4.25 -12.40
N GLN A 316 1.08 -3.68 -11.79
CA GLN A 316 -0.24 -4.33 -11.71
C GLN A 316 -0.82 -4.58 -13.12
N THR A 317 -0.72 -3.60 -14.02
CA THR A 317 -1.23 -3.72 -15.39
C THR A 317 -0.51 -4.83 -16.15
N TRP A 318 0.80 -4.99 -15.96
CA TRP A 318 1.56 -6.10 -16.54
C TRP A 318 1.05 -7.46 -16.07
N VAL A 319 0.80 -7.63 -14.77
CA VAL A 319 0.25 -8.87 -14.21
C VAL A 319 -1.08 -9.22 -14.88
N LEU A 320 -1.99 -8.25 -15.00
CA LEU A 320 -3.29 -8.47 -15.61
C LEU A 320 -3.20 -8.84 -17.10
N ARG A 321 -2.34 -8.15 -17.86
CA ARG A 321 -2.14 -8.43 -19.30
C ARG A 321 -1.52 -9.80 -19.56
N LEU A 322 -0.54 -10.20 -18.75
CA LEU A 322 0.16 -11.46 -18.92
C LEU A 322 -0.64 -12.68 -18.43
N ALA A 323 -1.54 -12.48 -17.46
CA ALA A 323 -2.30 -13.57 -16.87
C ALA A 323 -3.55 -13.96 -17.66
N SER A 324 -4.12 -13.04 -18.48
CA SER A 324 -5.33 -13.29 -19.29
C SER A 324 -6.44 -13.99 -18.48
N GLU A 325 -6.76 -15.25 -18.76
CA GLU A 325 -7.77 -16.06 -18.05
C GLU A 325 -7.47 -16.28 -16.55
N GLN A 326 -6.21 -16.17 -16.13
CA GLN A 326 -5.76 -16.31 -14.74
C GLN A 326 -5.58 -14.96 -14.03
N ALA A 327 -6.15 -13.87 -14.55
CA ALA A 327 -5.97 -12.51 -14.02
C ALA A 327 -6.30 -12.40 -12.52
N PHE A 328 -7.37 -13.05 -12.05
CA PHE A 328 -7.77 -12.97 -10.65
C PHE A 328 -6.76 -13.66 -9.70
N PRO A 329 -6.37 -14.95 -9.91
CA PRO A 329 -5.28 -15.56 -9.16
C PRO A 329 -3.94 -14.81 -9.24
N ALA A 330 -3.58 -14.30 -10.43
CA ALA A 330 -2.31 -13.60 -10.62
C ALA A 330 -2.28 -12.26 -9.89
N SER A 331 -3.40 -11.54 -9.87
CA SER A 331 -3.57 -10.30 -9.11
C SER A 331 -3.56 -10.55 -7.60
N ALA A 332 -4.18 -11.62 -7.11
CA ALA A 332 -4.11 -12.00 -5.70
C ALA A 332 -2.68 -12.30 -5.26
N LEU A 333 -1.93 -13.02 -6.09
CA LEU A 333 -0.52 -13.31 -5.84
C LEU A 333 0.36 -12.04 -5.93
N TYR A 334 0.06 -11.13 -6.86
CA TYR A 334 0.72 -9.83 -6.95
C TYR A 334 0.57 -9.02 -5.66
N VAL A 335 -0.63 -8.92 -5.11
CA VAL A 335 -0.88 -8.20 -3.84
C VAL A 335 -0.07 -8.80 -2.70
N ALA A 336 0.05 -10.13 -2.64
CA ALA A 336 0.87 -10.81 -1.64
C ALA A 336 2.37 -10.49 -1.82
N PHE A 337 2.90 -10.53 -3.05
CA PHE A 337 4.28 -10.15 -3.33
C PHE A 337 4.56 -8.67 -3.09
N PHE A 338 3.60 -7.80 -3.38
CA PHE A 338 3.68 -6.37 -3.11
C PHE A 338 3.83 -6.12 -1.61
N ASN A 339 2.98 -6.74 -0.78
CA ASN A 339 3.08 -6.65 0.68
C ASN A 339 4.35 -7.31 1.24
N LEU A 340 4.78 -8.44 0.67
CA LEU A 340 6.09 -9.03 1.00
C LEU A 340 7.22 -8.01 0.77
N ALA A 341 7.19 -7.31 -0.36
CA ALA A 341 8.15 -6.29 -0.73
C ALA A 341 8.10 -5.06 0.19
N ILE A 342 6.91 -4.60 0.60
CA ILE A 342 6.76 -3.56 1.62
C ILE A 342 7.56 -3.95 2.87
N GLY A 343 7.34 -5.17 3.38
CA GLY A 343 8.00 -5.57 4.62
C GLY A 343 9.49 -5.85 4.48
N ILE A 344 9.96 -6.30 3.31
CA ILE A 344 11.40 -6.36 3.00
C ILE A 344 11.99 -4.96 3.00
N GLY A 345 11.35 -4.00 2.30
CA GLY A 345 11.80 -2.62 2.22
C GLY A 345 11.87 -1.94 3.58
N ALA A 346 10.78 -1.99 4.35
CA ALA A 346 10.72 -1.40 5.69
C ALA A 346 11.77 -1.99 6.65
N SER A 347 12.05 -3.30 6.55
CA SER A 347 13.08 -3.97 7.35
C SER A 347 14.50 -3.59 6.92
N LEU A 348 14.74 -3.49 5.61
CA LEU A 348 16.02 -3.00 5.09
C LEU A 348 16.27 -1.56 5.52
N GLY A 349 15.24 -0.71 5.44
CA GLY A 349 15.32 0.66 5.95
C GLY A 349 15.59 0.70 7.45
N ALA A 350 14.97 -0.20 8.23
CA ALA A 350 15.21 -0.30 9.68
C ALA A 350 16.69 -0.57 9.97
N TRP A 351 17.25 -1.56 9.27
CA TRP A 351 18.65 -1.92 9.41
C TRP A 351 19.59 -0.79 8.95
N LEU A 352 19.27 -0.10 7.85
CA LEU A 352 20.07 1.01 7.32
C LEU A 352 20.06 2.23 8.24
N VAL A 353 18.89 2.64 8.77
CA VAL A 353 18.82 3.75 9.75
C VAL A 353 19.56 3.40 11.04
N ALA A 354 19.50 2.14 11.49
CA ALA A 354 20.20 1.73 12.72
C ALA A 354 21.72 1.66 12.56
N SER A 355 22.21 1.25 11.38
CA SER A 355 23.63 0.97 11.14
C SER A 355 24.38 2.11 10.47
N TYR A 356 23.66 3.00 9.79
CA TYR A 356 24.20 4.11 9.00
C TYR A 356 23.42 5.39 9.29
N ASN A 357 23.10 6.18 8.27
CA ASN A 357 22.33 7.41 8.37
C ASN A 357 21.25 7.45 7.28
N VAL A 358 20.35 8.42 7.41
CA VAL A 358 19.25 8.62 6.47
C VAL A 358 19.77 8.90 5.04
N SER A 359 20.84 9.68 4.88
CA SER A 359 21.45 9.94 3.57
C SER A 359 21.78 8.65 2.80
N PHE A 360 22.50 7.74 3.47
CA PHE A 360 22.91 6.47 2.88
C PHE A 360 21.72 5.57 2.58
N LEU A 361 20.70 5.56 3.44
CA LEU A 361 19.46 4.81 3.19
C LEU A 361 18.80 5.24 1.87
N TYR A 362 18.71 6.53 1.60
CA TYR A 362 18.09 7.06 0.38
C TYR A 362 18.93 6.77 -0.88
N ILE A 363 20.26 6.90 -0.80
CA ILE A 363 21.16 6.51 -1.89
C ILE A 363 21.01 5.01 -2.19
N PHE A 364 21.04 4.17 -1.15
CA PHE A 364 20.87 2.72 -1.28
C PHE A 364 19.53 2.38 -1.93
N ALA A 365 18.43 2.99 -1.46
CA ALA A 365 17.10 2.80 -2.02
C ALA A 365 17.04 3.22 -3.50
N GLY A 366 17.66 4.35 -3.87
CA GLY A 366 17.74 4.80 -5.25
C GLY A 366 18.51 3.83 -6.15
N VAL A 367 19.69 3.35 -5.71
CA VAL A 367 20.49 2.37 -6.45
C VAL A 367 19.74 1.03 -6.58
N ALA A 368 19.15 0.53 -5.50
CA ALA A 368 18.35 -0.69 -5.51
C ALA A 368 17.14 -0.58 -6.45
N MET A 369 16.49 0.58 -6.49
CA MET A 369 15.39 0.86 -7.41
C MET A 369 15.89 0.87 -8.86
N ALA A 370 17.03 1.49 -9.16
CA ALA A 370 17.62 1.45 -10.51
C ALA A 370 17.98 0.02 -10.95
N LEU A 371 18.48 -0.84 -10.05
CA LEU A 371 18.76 -2.25 -10.34
C LEU A 371 17.51 -3.04 -10.77
N SER A 372 16.31 -2.63 -10.35
CA SER A 372 15.06 -3.25 -10.80
C SER A 372 14.81 -3.15 -12.30
N LEU A 373 15.49 -2.21 -12.99
CA LEU A 373 15.45 -2.09 -14.45
C LEU A 373 15.93 -3.36 -15.16
N VAL A 374 16.82 -4.14 -14.56
CA VAL A 374 17.27 -5.42 -15.13
C VAL A 374 16.09 -6.37 -15.31
N PHE A 375 15.17 -6.43 -14.35
CA PHE A 375 13.97 -7.27 -14.46
C PHE A 375 12.90 -6.63 -15.35
N ILE A 376 12.67 -5.32 -15.22
CA ILE A 376 11.67 -4.58 -16.01
C ILE A 376 11.98 -4.66 -17.52
N THR A 377 13.25 -4.58 -17.90
CA THR A 377 13.67 -4.63 -19.30
C THR A 377 13.50 -6.01 -19.94
N ILE A 378 13.54 -7.09 -19.16
CA ILE A 378 13.34 -8.46 -19.66
C ILE A 378 11.87 -8.92 -19.62
N VAL A 379 10.94 -8.09 -19.12
CA VAL A 379 9.50 -8.35 -19.22
C VAL A 379 9.06 -8.18 -20.70
N PRO A 380 8.39 -9.18 -21.30
CA PRO A 380 7.91 -9.09 -22.67
C PRO A 380 6.81 -8.03 -22.83
N MET A 381 6.78 -7.36 -23.99
CA MET A 381 5.85 -6.25 -24.26
C MET A 381 4.44 -6.70 -24.65
N ASN A 382 4.28 -7.88 -25.27
CA ASN A 382 3.00 -8.42 -25.75
C ASN A 382 2.84 -9.91 -25.40
N SER A 383 1.60 -10.33 -25.13
CA SER A 383 1.19 -11.74 -25.05
C SER A 383 1.40 -12.49 -26.37
N GLU A 384 1.35 -11.81 -27.53
CA GLU A 384 1.57 -12.41 -28.85
C GLU A 384 2.98 -12.99 -29.04
N ASN A 385 4.00 -12.38 -28.43
CA ASN A 385 5.36 -12.94 -28.50
C ASN A 385 5.52 -14.20 -27.64
N VAL A 386 4.69 -14.38 -26.60
CA VAL A 386 4.71 -15.60 -25.79
C VAL A 386 4.15 -16.78 -26.58
N GLN A 387 3.11 -16.57 -27.40
CA GLN A 387 2.58 -17.61 -28.29
C GLN A 387 3.59 -18.00 -29.38
N ARG A 388 4.25 -17.03 -30.03
CA ARG A 388 5.31 -17.33 -31.03
C ARG A 388 6.54 -18.05 -30.48
N THR A 389 6.82 -17.94 -29.19
CA THR A 389 7.96 -18.64 -28.55
C THR A 389 7.58 -20.01 -27.98
N GLN A 390 6.28 -20.33 -27.93
CA GLN A 390 5.78 -21.66 -27.54
C GLN A 390 5.45 -22.54 -28.77
N GLU A 391 5.29 -21.92 -29.95
CA GLU A 391 5.07 -22.58 -31.23
C GLU A 391 6.37 -22.79 -32.05
N ALA A 392 7.50 -22.29 -31.57
CA ALA A 392 8.84 -22.49 -32.13
C ALA A 392 9.69 -23.30 -31.16
#